data_AF-A0A5T5CM73-F1
#
_entry.id   AF-A0A5T5CM73-F1
#
_cell.length_a   1.000
_cell.length_b   1.000
_cell.length_c   1.000
_cell.angle_alpha   90.00
_cell.angle_beta   90.00
_cell.angle_gamma   90.00
#
_symmetry.space_group_name_H-M   'P 1'
#
loop_
_entity.id
_entity.type
_entity.pdbx_description
1 polymer ?
#
loop_
_entity_poly.entity_id
_entity_poly.type
_entity_poly.pdbx_seq_one_letter_code
_entity_poly.pdbx_strand_id
1 'polypeptide(L)'
;MKRHNVLTLALLLAITACSPQKPRPLQSKQAASGDWTLPYGEWSFSFITPWKLRAEVTHARIIDTDGYLYTFNTLDQTARGPDSINKWASSVHGPSIIFNKVKK
;
A
#
# COMPACT_ATOMS: atom_id res chain seq x y z
N MET A 1 51.02 0.26 22.73
CA MET A 1 50.62 0.90 21.44
C MET A 1 50.75 2.41 21.59
N LYS A 2 51.40 3.11 20.64
CA LYS A 2 51.50 4.60 20.69
C LYS A 2 50.09 5.22 20.64
N ARG A 3 49.83 6.27 21.43
CA ARG A 3 48.53 6.99 21.49
C ARG A 3 47.98 7.34 20.11
N HIS A 4 48.86 7.66 19.16
CA HIS A 4 48.49 7.96 17.78
C HIS A 4 47.86 6.76 17.05
N ASN A 5 48.31 5.54 17.31
CA ASN A 5 47.75 4.32 16.71
C ASN A 5 46.37 3.96 17.27
N VAL A 6 46.10 4.33 18.53
CA VAL A 6 44.79 4.16 19.16
C VAL A 6 43.79 5.17 18.56
N LEU A 7 44.23 6.42 18.36
CA LEU A 7 43.43 7.46 17.72
C LEU A 7 43.08 7.14 16.26
N THR A 8 44.03 6.65 15.47
CA THR A 8 43.74 6.22 14.09
C THR A 8 42.79 5.04 14.02
N LEU A 9 42.94 4.06 14.92
CA LEU A 9 42.05 2.89 14.95
C LEU A 9 40.62 3.28 15.35
N ALA A 10 40.46 4.19 16.32
CA ALA A 10 39.15 4.71 16.71
C ALA A 10 38.47 5.50 15.58
N LEU A 11 39.24 6.29 14.83
CA LEU A 11 38.71 7.05 13.69
C LEU A 11 38.25 6.12 12.56
N LEU A 12 38.99 5.04 12.28
CA LEU A 12 38.63 4.03 11.28
C LEU A 12 37.37 3.22 11.66
N LEU A 13 37.13 2.99 12.95
CA LEU A 13 35.93 2.30 13.44
C LEU A 13 34.67 3.18 13.39
N ALA A 14 34.81 4.51 13.45
CA ALA A 14 33.67 5.42 13.36
C ALA A 14 33.06 5.51 11.94
N ILE A 15 33.86 5.22 10.89
CA ILE A 15 33.43 5.34 9.49
C ILE A 15 32.62 4.13 9.00
N THR A 16 32.66 2.99 9.71
CA THR A 16 31.95 1.76 9.29
C THR A 16 30.53 1.67 9.83
N ALA A 17 30.09 2.60 10.68
CA ALA A 17 28.78 2.56 11.33
C ALA A 17 27.62 3.09 10.46
N CYS A 18 27.89 3.77 9.35
CA CYS A 18 26.85 4.34 8.49
C CYS A 18 26.68 3.51 7.21
N SER A 19 26.18 2.28 7.36
CA SER A 19 25.71 1.53 6.19
C SER A 19 24.31 2.04 5.84
N PRO A 20 24.05 2.56 4.61
CA PRO A 20 22.70 2.89 4.21
C PRO A 20 21.86 1.62 4.35
N GLN A 21 20.78 1.68 5.13
CA GLN A 21 19.85 0.56 5.22
C GLN A 21 19.43 0.21 3.81
N LYS A 22 19.70 -1.03 3.38
CA LYS A 22 19.20 -1.51 2.08
C LYS A 22 17.70 -1.23 2.05
N PRO A 23 17.17 -0.57 1.00
CA PRO A 23 15.74 -0.37 0.86
C PRO A 23 15.06 -1.72 1.07
N ARG A 24 14.28 -1.85 2.13
CA ARG A 24 13.43 -3.03 2.30
C ARG A 24 12.25 -2.76 1.39
N PRO A 25 12.10 -3.48 0.26
CA PRO A 25 10.89 -3.33 -0.52
C PRO A 25 9.71 -3.60 0.42
N LEU A 26 8.75 -2.68 0.46
CA LEU A 26 7.51 -2.86 1.22
C LEU A 26 6.69 -4.02 0.65
N GLN A 27 7.08 -4.51 -0.52
CA GLN A 27 6.43 -5.51 -1.33
C GLN A 27 7.10 -6.88 -1.21
N SER A 28 6.29 -7.94 -1.26
CA SER A 28 6.81 -9.31 -1.29
C SER A 28 7.50 -9.63 -2.62
N LYS A 29 8.49 -10.53 -2.60
CA LYS A 29 9.16 -10.99 -3.83
C LYS A 29 8.18 -11.57 -4.86
N GLN A 30 7.13 -12.22 -4.39
CA GLN A 30 6.08 -12.80 -5.22
C GLN A 30 5.24 -11.73 -5.93
N ALA A 31 4.93 -10.62 -5.25
CA ALA A 31 4.25 -9.50 -5.87
C ALA A 31 5.15 -8.76 -6.88
N ALA A 32 6.48 -8.88 -6.79
CA ALA A 32 7.41 -8.23 -7.73
C ALA A 32 7.68 -9.04 -9.00
N SER A 33 7.39 -10.35 -8.99
CA SER A 33 7.79 -11.28 -10.06
C SER A 33 6.66 -11.72 -11.00
N GLY A 34 5.45 -11.18 -10.86
CA GLY A 34 4.30 -11.52 -11.70
C GLY A 34 4.18 -10.62 -12.93
N ASP A 35 3.45 -11.09 -13.96
CA ASP A 35 2.95 -10.22 -15.02
C ASP A 35 1.71 -9.49 -14.50
N TRP A 36 1.90 -8.25 -14.09
CA TRP A 36 0.85 -7.38 -13.56
C TRP A 36 0.41 -6.33 -14.58
N THR A 37 0.54 -6.64 -15.86
CA THR A 37 0.02 -5.77 -16.91
C THR A 37 -1.49 -5.66 -16.77
N LEU A 38 -1.98 -4.42 -16.67
CA LEU A 38 -3.40 -4.20 -16.46
C LEU A 38 -4.13 -4.33 -17.79
N PRO A 39 -5.20 -5.13 -17.85
CA PRO A 39 -5.94 -5.31 -19.10
C PRO A 39 -6.52 -3.97 -19.62
N TYR A 40 -6.73 -2.99 -18.73
CA TYR A 40 -7.31 -1.69 -19.06
C TYR A 40 -6.44 -0.49 -18.69
N GLY A 41 -5.21 -0.69 -18.22
CA GLY A 41 -4.29 0.39 -17.82
C GLY A 41 -4.74 1.24 -16.61
N GLU A 42 -5.88 0.90 -16.00
CA GLU A 42 -6.42 1.57 -14.84
C GLU A 42 -7.05 0.59 -13.85
N TRP A 43 -7.07 0.98 -12.58
CA TRP A 43 -7.82 0.34 -11.51
C TRP A 43 -8.81 1.31 -10.88
N SER A 44 -9.82 0.75 -10.23
CA SER A 44 -10.80 1.50 -9.45
C SER A 44 -11.17 0.75 -8.17
N PHE A 45 -11.67 1.48 -7.19
CA PHE A 45 -12.10 0.91 -5.91
C PHE A 45 -13.58 1.19 -5.70
N SER A 46 -14.30 0.19 -5.21
CA SER A 46 -15.66 0.35 -4.71
C SER A 46 -15.70 -0.18 -3.29
N PHE A 47 -16.18 0.65 -2.36
CA PHE A 47 -16.28 0.30 -0.95
C PHE A 47 -17.74 0.15 -0.58
N ILE A 48 -18.10 -1.05 -0.11
CA ILE A 48 -19.47 -1.39 0.23
C ILE A 48 -19.51 -1.97 1.65
N THR A 49 -20.49 -1.53 2.42
CA THR A 49 -20.73 -1.96 3.78
C THR A 49 -22.12 -2.60 3.92
N PRO A 50 -22.31 -3.64 4.77
CA PRO A 50 -23.63 -4.24 4.96
C PRO A 50 -24.66 -3.22 5.43
N TRP A 51 -25.93 -3.43 5.08
CA TRP A 51 -27.00 -2.44 5.28
C TRP A 51 -27.05 -1.84 6.70
N LYS A 52 -26.97 -2.70 7.73
CA LYS A 52 -27.09 -2.32 9.14
C LYS A 52 -25.76 -2.20 9.88
N LEU A 53 -24.63 -2.50 9.25
CA LEU A 53 -23.31 -2.47 9.88
C LEU A 53 -22.44 -1.44 9.18
N ARG A 54 -22.78 -0.16 9.34
CA ARG A 54 -22.10 0.94 8.63
C ARG A 54 -20.62 0.98 9.01
N ALA A 55 -19.77 0.91 8.00
CA ALA A 55 -18.36 1.28 8.05
C ALA A 55 -18.12 2.46 7.11
N GLU A 56 -17.15 3.28 7.47
CA GLU A 56 -16.66 4.38 6.64
C GLU A 56 -15.22 4.09 6.25
N VAL A 57 -14.96 4.09 4.94
CA VAL A 57 -13.62 4.00 4.38
C VAL A 57 -13.10 5.40 4.17
N THR A 58 -12.05 5.77 4.88
CA THR A 58 -11.44 7.12 4.76
C THR A 58 -10.35 7.16 3.68
N HIS A 59 -9.65 6.05 3.47
CA HIS A 59 -8.60 5.95 2.46
C HIS A 59 -8.29 4.49 2.08
N ALA A 60 -7.61 4.30 0.95
CA ALA A 60 -6.98 3.06 0.53
C ALA A 60 -5.48 3.26 0.28
N ARG A 61 -4.66 2.31 0.74
CA ARG A 61 -3.21 2.32 0.57
C ARG A 61 -2.76 1.13 -0.24
N ILE A 62 -1.94 1.39 -1.26
CA ILE A 62 -1.52 0.40 -2.24
C ILE A 62 -0.02 0.51 -2.43
N ILE A 63 0.65 -0.64 -2.48
CA ILE A 63 2.06 -0.73 -2.86
C ILE A 63 2.07 -1.33 -4.26
N ASP A 64 2.58 -0.59 -5.24
CA ASP A 64 2.68 -1.10 -6.62
C ASP A 64 3.80 -2.13 -6.77
N THR A 65 4.03 -2.57 -8.01
CA THR A 65 5.02 -3.61 -8.33
C THR A 65 6.47 -3.18 -8.15
N ASP A 66 6.71 -1.88 -8.11
CA ASP A 66 8.02 -1.25 -7.95
C ASP A 66 8.25 -0.79 -6.49
N GLY A 67 7.27 -1.04 -5.62
CA GLY A 67 7.31 -0.73 -4.19
C GLY A 67 6.83 0.67 -3.81
N TYR A 68 6.26 1.45 -4.74
CA TYR A 68 5.72 2.78 -4.44
C TYR A 68 4.41 2.68 -3.67
N LEU A 69 4.33 3.42 -2.55
CA LEU A 69 3.13 3.55 -1.76
C LEU A 69 2.24 4.69 -2.28
N TYR A 70 1.04 4.34 -2.72
CA TYR A 70 -0.02 5.27 -3.05
C TYR A 70 -1.03 5.32 -1.91
N THR A 71 -1.55 6.52 -1.64
CA THR A 71 -2.66 6.72 -0.70
C THR A 71 -3.77 7.46 -1.43
N PHE A 72 -4.93 6.82 -1.53
CA PHE A 72 -6.12 7.38 -2.13
C PHE A 72 -7.12 7.70 -1.03
N ASN A 73 -7.38 8.98 -0.81
CA ASN A 73 -8.43 9.38 0.11
C ASN A 73 -9.78 9.12 -0.55
N THR A 74 -10.72 8.65 0.26
CA THR A 74 -12.09 8.45 -0.20
C THR A 74 -12.76 9.80 -0.36
N LEU A 75 -13.20 10.12 -1.58
CA LEU A 75 -13.95 11.36 -1.86
C LEU A 75 -15.44 11.20 -1.58
N ASP A 76 -15.95 9.96 -1.68
CA ASP A 76 -17.37 9.65 -1.68
C ASP A 76 -17.74 8.65 -0.58
N GLN A 77 -18.96 8.74 -0.07
CA GLN A 77 -19.38 7.89 1.04
C GLN A 77 -19.28 6.39 0.70
N THR A 78 -18.82 5.58 1.67
CA THR A 78 -18.96 4.13 1.60
C THR A 78 -20.42 3.73 1.40
N ALA A 79 -20.65 2.96 0.36
CA ALA A 79 -21.97 2.56 -0.08
C ALA A 79 -22.59 1.53 0.85
N ARG A 80 -23.90 1.60 1.06
CA ARG A 80 -24.62 0.53 1.77
C ARG A 80 -25.11 -0.49 0.76
N GLY A 81 -24.88 -1.77 1.04
CA GLY A 81 -25.46 -2.89 0.30
C GLY A 81 -26.84 -3.22 0.88
N PRO A 82 -27.96 -2.77 0.27
CA PRO A 82 -29.31 -2.95 0.83
C PRO A 82 -29.70 -4.42 0.98
N ASP A 83 -29.20 -5.26 0.08
CA ASP A 83 -29.50 -6.71 0.05
C ASP A 83 -28.60 -7.53 0.98
N SER A 84 -27.62 -6.89 1.64
CA SER A 84 -26.70 -7.55 2.57
C SER A 84 -27.19 -7.41 4.02
N ILE A 85 -28.27 -8.14 4.34
CA ILE A 85 -28.88 -8.21 5.68
C ILE A 85 -28.66 -9.63 6.24
N ASN A 86 -28.00 -9.73 7.40
CA ASN A 86 -27.61 -10.99 8.07
C ASN A 86 -26.69 -11.93 7.26
N LYS A 87 -26.53 -11.69 5.96
CA LYS A 87 -25.63 -12.35 5.01
C LYS A 87 -25.23 -11.36 3.92
N TRP A 88 -24.16 -11.65 3.19
CA TRP A 88 -23.83 -10.91 1.97
C TRP A 88 -24.80 -11.25 0.84
N ALA A 89 -25.14 -10.25 0.02
CA ALA A 89 -25.86 -10.47 -1.22
C ALA A 89 -24.98 -11.25 -2.22
N SER A 90 -25.60 -12.09 -3.06
CA SER A 90 -24.88 -12.83 -4.12
C SER A 90 -24.28 -11.91 -5.18
N SER A 91 -24.86 -10.73 -5.35
CA SER A 91 -24.27 -9.65 -6.12
C SER A 91 -24.38 -8.36 -5.31
N VAL A 92 -23.24 -7.70 -5.12
CA VAL A 92 -23.16 -6.45 -4.37
C VAL A 92 -22.89 -5.34 -5.36
N HIS A 93 -23.94 -4.63 -5.76
CA HIS A 93 -23.81 -3.46 -6.62
C HIS A 93 -23.53 -2.24 -5.73
N GLY A 94 -22.33 -1.66 -5.86
CA GLY A 94 -22.06 -0.36 -5.30
C GLY A 94 -22.70 0.74 -6.18
N PRO A 95 -23.05 1.91 -5.62
CA PRO A 95 -23.21 3.13 -6.41
C PRO A 95 -21.92 3.39 -7.19
N SER A 96 -22.05 4.20 -8.25
CA SER A 96 -21.01 4.55 -9.24
C SER A 96 -19.59 4.30 -8.75
N ILE A 97 -18.83 3.51 -9.50
CA ILE A 97 -17.39 3.34 -9.28
C ILE A 97 -16.77 4.74 -9.31
N ILE A 98 -16.37 5.23 -8.15
CA ILE A 98 -15.72 6.52 -8.02
C ILE A 98 -14.25 6.29 -8.35
N PHE A 99 -13.88 6.77 -9.52
CA PHE A 99 -12.58 6.48 -10.11
C PHE A 99 -11.46 7.22 -9.36
N ASN A 100 -10.79 6.52 -8.45
CA ASN A 100 -9.41 6.83 -8.12
C ASN A 100 -8.53 6.23 -9.22
N LYS A 101 -8.41 6.92 -10.36
CA LYS A 101 -7.64 6.44 -11.51
C LYS A 101 -6.16 6.38 -11.16
N VAL A 102 -5.62 5.17 -11.09
CA VAL A 102 -4.17 4.95 -11.09
C VAL A 102 -3.78 4.61 -12.52
N LYS A 103 -3.04 5.49 -13.18
CA LYS A 103 -2.35 5.16 -14.41
C LYS A 103 -1.00 4.57 -14.02
N LYS A 104 -0.63 3.47 -14.65
CA LYS A 104 0.75 2.96 -14.59
C LYS A 104 1.69 3.97 -15.27
#